data_AF-A0A1L7NQ17-F1
#
_entry.id   AF-A0A1L7NQ17-F1
#
_cell.length_a   1.000
_cell.length_b   1.000
_cell.length_c   1.000
_cell.angle_alpha   90.00
_cell.angle_beta   90.00
_cell.angle_gamma   90.00
#
_symmetry.space_group_name_H-M   'P 1'
#
loop_
_entity.id
_entity.type
_entity.pdbx_description
1 polymer ?
#
loop_
_entity_poly.entity_id
_entity_poly.type
_entity_poly.pdbx_seq_one_letter_code
_entity_poly.pdbx_strand_id
1 'polypeptide(L)'
;MIEDKGMRLVVADLPTTHLLIGGSDVTSQLLSVINDLLLDLMATQARIDQEKRVERIREGLANKRRRGEPVGGRGRNQAKWAAVERRLKENLAMADIAKLCDVGIATVYRIRAELNNKSISE
;
A
#
# COMPACT_ATOMS: atom_id res chain seq x y z
N MET A 1 -24.12 -1.84 3.97
CA MET A 1 -23.98 -2.80 2.84
C MET A 1 -24.70 -4.16 3.01
N ILE A 2 -25.00 -4.60 4.25
CA ILE A 2 -25.87 -5.78 4.52
C ILE A 2 -27.23 -5.30 5.07
N GLU A 3 -27.23 -4.37 6.04
CA GLU A 3 -28.43 -3.70 6.56
C GLU A 3 -29.20 -2.89 5.51
N ASP A 4 -28.49 -2.13 4.65
CA ASP A 4 -29.13 -1.38 3.54
C ASP A 4 -29.91 -2.28 2.56
N LYS A 5 -29.60 -3.58 2.54
CA LYS A 5 -30.27 -4.59 1.71
C LYS A 5 -31.31 -5.40 2.50
N GLY A 6 -31.58 -5.05 3.75
CA GLY A 6 -32.53 -5.74 4.63
C GLY A 6 -32.12 -7.17 4.99
N MET A 7 -30.85 -7.55 4.80
CA MET A 7 -30.38 -8.90 5.04
C MET A 7 -29.95 -9.06 6.50
N ARG A 8 -30.31 -10.20 7.12
CA ARG A 8 -29.99 -10.52 8.51
C ARG A 8 -28.81 -11.49 8.56
N LEU A 9 -27.77 -11.14 9.30
CA LEU A 9 -26.61 -12.01 9.52
C LEU A 9 -26.94 -13.04 10.61
N VAL A 10 -26.94 -14.31 10.27
CA VAL A 10 -27.14 -15.43 11.22
C VAL A 10 -25.86 -16.24 11.32
N VAL A 11 -25.29 -16.31 12.52
CA VAL A 11 -24.09 -17.13 12.78
C VAL A 11 -24.56 -18.48 13.29
N ALA A 12 -24.24 -19.56 12.54
CA ALA A 12 -24.70 -20.92 12.85
C ALA A 12 -24.25 -21.41 14.24
N ASP A 13 -23.11 -20.95 14.72
CA ASP A 13 -22.50 -21.43 15.96
C ASP A 13 -22.94 -20.64 17.21
N LEU A 14 -23.68 -19.54 17.05
CA LEU A 14 -24.14 -18.72 18.18
C LEU A 14 -25.64 -18.97 18.43
N PRO A 15 -26.01 -19.53 19.61
CA PRO A 15 -27.42 -19.82 19.93
C PRO A 15 -28.27 -18.55 20.06
N THR A 16 -27.65 -17.38 20.23
CA THR A 16 -28.32 -16.07 20.29
C THR A 16 -29.02 -15.68 18.99
N THR A 17 -28.55 -16.15 17.84
CA THR A 17 -29.12 -15.76 16.53
C THR A 17 -30.29 -16.64 16.09
N HIS A 18 -30.48 -17.81 16.71
CA HIS A 18 -31.64 -18.68 16.48
C HIS A 18 -32.89 -18.19 17.21
N LEU A 19 -32.71 -17.53 18.37
CA LEU A 19 -33.80 -16.89 19.12
C LEU A 19 -34.45 -15.73 18.35
N LEU A 20 -33.76 -15.15 17.36
CA LEU A 20 -34.30 -14.12 16.47
C LEU A 20 -35.46 -14.62 15.59
N ILE A 21 -35.60 -15.94 15.40
CA ILE A 21 -36.60 -16.55 14.52
C ILE A 21 -37.89 -16.90 15.29
N GLY A 22 -37.84 -16.99 16.63
CA GLY A 22 -38.97 -17.49 17.45
C GLY A 22 -39.36 -16.68 18.69
N GLY A 23 -38.70 -15.54 18.97
CA GLY A 23 -38.97 -14.72 20.16
C GLY A 23 -39.92 -13.53 19.92
N SER A 24 -40.60 -13.08 20.98
CA SER A 24 -41.47 -11.90 21.00
C SER A 24 -40.81 -10.64 20.41
N ASP A 25 -41.60 -9.74 19.79
CA ASP A 25 -41.13 -8.51 19.11
C ASP A 25 -40.07 -7.72 19.90
N VAL A 26 -40.25 -7.56 21.21
CA VAL A 26 -39.32 -6.81 22.08
C VAL A 26 -37.94 -7.48 22.17
N THR A 27 -37.89 -8.81 22.23
CA THR A 27 -36.64 -9.57 22.30
C THR A 27 -35.89 -9.52 20.97
N SER A 28 -36.60 -9.53 19.84
CA SER A 28 -35.98 -9.40 18.51
C SER A 28 -35.34 -8.03 18.28
N GLN A 29 -35.97 -6.94 18.75
CA GLN A 29 -35.44 -5.58 18.66
C GLN A 29 -34.22 -5.39 19.57
N LEU A 30 -34.24 -5.94 20.78
CA LEU A 30 -33.08 -5.88 21.67
C LEU A 30 -31.89 -6.67 21.09
N LEU A 31 -32.14 -7.85 20.53
CA LEU A 31 -31.09 -8.68 19.92
C LEU A 31 -30.53 -8.07 18.63
N SER A 32 -31.33 -7.32 17.84
CA SER A 32 -30.79 -6.60 16.69
C SER A 32 -29.84 -5.47 17.11
N VAL A 33 -30.20 -4.69 18.13
CA VAL A 33 -29.33 -3.62 18.66
C VAL A 33 -28.02 -4.19 19.20
N ILE A 34 -28.05 -5.35 19.86
CA ILE A 34 -26.84 -6.02 20.33
C ILE A 34 -25.96 -6.46 19.15
N ASN A 35 -26.57 -7.00 18.09
CA ASN A 35 -25.82 -7.40 16.89
C ASN A 35 -25.18 -6.20 16.19
N ASP A 36 -25.90 -5.08 16.07
CA ASP A 36 -25.38 -3.85 15.46
C ASP A 36 -24.21 -3.29 16.29
N LEU A 37 -24.33 -3.28 17.62
CA LEU A 37 -23.24 -2.90 18.52
C LEU A 37 -22.02 -3.83 18.41
N LEU A 38 -22.24 -5.14 18.26
CA LEU A 38 -21.16 -6.10 18.06
C LEU A 38 -20.44 -5.85 16.74
N LEU A 39 -21.18 -5.57 15.66
CA LEU A 39 -20.62 -5.21 14.36
C LEU A 39 -19.78 -3.92 14.46
N ASP A 40 -20.28 -2.89 15.13
CA ASP A 40 -19.57 -1.63 15.34
C ASP A 40 -18.30 -1.80 16.17
N LEU A 41 -18.36 -2.63 17.21
CA LEU A 41 -17.20 -2.93 18.05
C LEU A 41 -16.13 -3.69 17.24
N MET A 42 -16.53 -4.69 16.45
CA MET A 42 -15.61 -5.43 15.59
C MET A 42 -15.04 -4.56 14.48
N ALA A 43 -15.84 -3.68 13.89
CA ALA A 43 -15.40 -2.71 12.89
C ALA A 43 -14.37 -1.73 13.49
N THR A 44 -14.63 -1.23 14.70
CA THR A 44 -13.72 -0.35 15.43
C THR A 44 -12.41 -1.06 15.76
N GLN A 45 -12.48 -2.30 16.24
CA GLN A 45 -11.31 -3.11 16.54
C GLN A 45 -10.47 -3.38 15.29
N ALA A 46 -11.11 -3.75 14.17
CA ALA A 46 -10.43 -3.96 12.89
C ALA A 46 -9.71 -2.68 12.41
N ARG A 47 -10.32 -1.51 12.60
CA ARG A 47 -9.69 -0.22 12.28
C ARG A 47 -8.45 0.03 13.14
N ILE A 48 -8.57 -0.15 14.45
CA ILE A 48 -7.46 0.03 15.41
C ILE A 48 -6.30 -0.92 15.07
N ASP A 49 -6.59 -2.18 14.74
CA ASP A 49 -5.57 -3.17 14.40
C ASP A 49 -4.84 -2.82 13.11
N GLN A 50 -5.55 -2.28 12.11
CA GLN A 50 -4.94 -1.80 10.88
C GLN A 50 -4.06 -0.57 11.11
N GLU A 51 -4.51 0.39 11.92
CA GLU A 51 -3.73 1.58 12.29
C GLU A 51 -2.44 1.16 13.00
N LYS A 52 -2.52 0.29 14.01
CA LYS A 52 -1.35 -0.27 14.72
C LYS A 52 -0.41 -1.04 13.79
N ARG A 53 -0.94 -1.78 12.81
CA ARG A 53 -0.13 -2.47 11.81
C ARG A 53 0.66 -1.48 10.95
N VAL A 54 0.02 -0.41 10.49
CA VAL A 54 0.67 0.65 9.69
C VAL A 54 1.74 1.37 10.50
N GLU A 55 1.46 1.68 11.76
CA GLU A 55 2.42 2.31 12.68
C GLU A 55 3.68 1.45 12.86
N ARG A 56 3.52 0.16 13.18
CA ARG A 56 4.67 -0.77 13.31
C ARG A 56 5.50 -0.88 12.04
N ILE A 57 4.86 -0.88 10.87
CA ILE A 57 5.57 -0.88 9.58
C ILE A 57 6.37 0.42 9.43
N ARG A 58 5.77 1.58 9.74
CA ARG A 58 6.46 2.89 9.64
C ARG A 58 7.64 2.97 10.60
N GLU A 59 7.49 2.51 11.83
CA GLU A 59 8.60 2.42 12.80
C GLU A 59 9.71 1.50 12.31
N GLY A 60 9.36 0.33 11.78
CA GLY A 60 10.32 -0.60 11.19
C GLY A 60 11.10 0.03 10.03
N LEU A 61 10.42 0.77 9.16
CA LEU A 61 11.05 1.52 8.07
C LEU A 61 11.93 2.66 8.59
N ALA A 62 11.49 3.42 9.60
CA ALA A 62 12.27 4.49 10.20
C ALA A 62 13.55 3.97 10.87
N ASN A 63 13.45 2.85 11.60
CA ASN A 63 14.60 2.19 12.21
C ASN A 63 15.58 1.67 11.15
N LYS A 64 15.07 1.07 10.06
CA LYS A 64 15.92 0.68 8.91
C LYS A 64 16.64 1.88 8.28
N ARG A 65 15.95 3.01 8.10
CA ARG A 65 16.57 4.26 7.60
C ARG A 65 17.68 4.76 8.51
N ARG A 66 17.49 4.74 9.84
CA ARG A 66 18.52 5.16 10.81
C ARG A 66 19.77 4.28 10.75
N ARG A 67 19.61 2.98 10.47
CA ARG A 67 20.73 2.05 10.27
C ARG A 67 21.44 2.20 8.91
N GLY A 68 20.94 3.07 8.04
CA GLY A 68 21.48 3.26 6.69
C GLY A 68 21.13 2.14 5.70
N GLU A 69 20.23 1.22 6.05
CA GLU A 69 19.77 0.19 5.13
C GLU A 69 18.84 0.79 4.06
N PRO A 70 18.98 0.40 2.78
CA PRO A 70 18.10 0.89 1.72
C PRO A 70 16.65 0.45 1.98
N VAL A 71 15.76 1.42 2.09
CA VAL A 71 14.37 1.19 2.50
C VAL A 71 13.48 1.13 1.27
N GLY A 72 13.23 -0.09 0.80
CA GLY A 72 12.29 -0.39 -0.28
C GLY A 72 12.69 0.17 -1.65
N GLY A 73 12.07 -0.38 -2.69
CA GLY A 73 12.31 0.00 -4.10
C GLY A 73 13.15 -1.00 -4.87
N ARG A 74 12.94 -1.05 -6.19
CA ARG A 74 13.81 -1.81 -7.10
C ARG A 74 15.14 -1.07 -7.21
N GLY A 75 16.24 -1.76 -6.88
CA GLY A 75 17.59 -1.22 -7.06
C GLY A 75 17.79 -0.70 -8.49
N ARG A 76 18.58 0.36 -8.63
CA ARG A 76 18.94 0.90 -9.95
C ARG A 76 19.65 -0.20 -10.76
N ASN A 77 19.24 -0.41 -12.00
CA ASN A 77 19.95 -1.33 -12.90
C ASN A 77 21.24 -0.65 -13.38
N GLN A 78 22.35 -0.95 -12.71
CA GLN A 78 23.65 -0.33 -12.95
C GLN A 78 24.16 -0.56 -14.39
N ALA A 79 23.86 -1.72 -14.99
CA ALA A 79 24.30 -2.05 -16.35
C ALA A 79 23.66 -1.13 -17.40
N LYS A 80 22.33 -0.92 -17.31
CA LYS A 80 21.63 0.01 -18.22
C LYS A 80 22.07 1.46 -18.02
N TRP A 81 22.43 1.84 -16.78
CA TRP A 81 22.93 3.19 -16.49
C TRP A 81 24.31 3.44 -17.08
N ALA A 82 25.26 2.52 -16.92
CA ALA A 82 26.60 2.63 -17.49
C ALA A 82 26.56 2.66 -19.03
N ALA A 83 25.65 1.90 -19.65
CA ALA A 83 25.45 1.94 -21.10
C ALA A 83 25.00 3.34 -21.58
N VAL A 84 24.03 3.94 -20.89
CA VAL A 84 23.55 5.30 -21.23
C VAL A 84 24.63 6.35 -21.00
N GLU A 85 25.39 6.29 -19.91
CA GLU A 85 26.48 7.24 -19.62
C GLU A 85 27.56 7.24 -20.71
N ARG A 86 27.96 6.05 -21.20
CA ARG A 86 28.91 5.93 -22.31
C ARG A 86 28.38 6.60 -23.58
N ARG A 87 27.12 6.34 -23.92
CA ARG A 87 26.46 6.86 -25.13
C ARG A 87 26.14 8.35 -25.06
N LEU A 88 26.00 8.90 -23.85
CA LEU A 88 25.78 10.33 -23.64
C LEU A 88 26.99 11.18 -24.06
N LYS A 89 28.20 10.59 -24.07
CA LYS A 89 29.43 11.23 -24.56
C LYS A 89 29.49 11.34 -26.10
N GLU A 90 28.67 10.55 -26.82
CA GLU A 90 28.72 10.43 -28.28
C GLU A 90 27.90 11.54 -29.01
N ASN A 91 27.42 12.59 -28.32
CA ASN A 91 26.63 13.72 -28.88
C ASN A 91 25.45 13.30 -29.79
N LEU A 92 24.87 12.13 -29.55
CA LEU A 92 23.69 11.61 -30.24
C LEU A 92 22.40 12.22 -29.69
N ALA A 93 21.32 12.17 -30.47
CA ALA A 93 20.01 12.58 -30.00
C ALA A 93 19.52 11.66 -28.87
N MET A 94 18.86 12.23 -27.85
CA MET A 94 18.43 11.50 -26.66
C MET A 94 17.45 10.35 -26.97
N ALA A 95 16.64 10.50 -28.04
CA ALA A 95 15.73 9.47 -28.51
C ALA A 95 16.46 8.25 -29.11
N ASP A 96 17.63 8.47 -29.74
CA ASP A 96 18.42 7.40 -30.33
C ASP A 96 19.21 6.65 -29.26
N ILE A 97 19.73 7.36 -28.25
CA ILE A 97 20.35 6.75 -27.07
C ILE A 97 19.35 5.84 -26.33
N ALA A 98 18.09 6.29 -26.19
CA ALA A 98 17.04 5.52 -25.55
C ALA A 98 16.74 4.20 -26.28
N LYS A 99 16.67 4.24 -27.62
CA LYS A 99 16.49 3.04 -28.47
C LYS A 99 17.70 2.10 -28.39
N LEU A 100 18.91 2.63 -28.46
CA LEU A 100 20.15 1.85 -28.42
C LEU A 100 20.38 1.15 -27.07
N CYS A 101 19.92 1.75 -25.97
CA CYS A 101 20.09 1.22 -24.62
C CYS A 101 18.84 0.49 -24.08
N ASP A 102 17.78 0.33 -24.87
CA ASP A 102 16.50 -0.28 -24.46
C ASP A 102 15.98 0.32 -23.14
N VAL A 103 15.93 1.65 -23.08
CA VAL A 103 15.42 2.42 -21.93
C VAL A 103 14.45 3.49 -22.39
N GLY A 104 13.46 3.83 -21.56
CA GLY A 104 12.59 4.95 -21.85
C GLY A 104 13.35 6.28 -21.86
N ILE A 105 12.94 7.21 -22.73
CA ILE A 105 13.55 8.54 -22.90
C ILE A 105 13.68 9.29 -21.56
N ALA A 106 12.65 9.19 -20.69
CA ALA A 106 12.66 9.78 -19.35
C ALA A 106 13.83 9.27 -18.46
N THR A 107 14.27 8.01 -18.64
CA THR A 107 15.40 7.45 -17.91
C THR A 107 16.72 8.11 -18.34
N VAL A 108 16.88 8.39 -19.63
CA VAL A 108 18.07 9.08 -20.17
C VAL A 108 18.15 10.51 -19.63
N TYR A 109 17.03 11.26 -19.64
CA TYR A 109 17.00 12.60 -19.06
C TYR A 109 17.30 12.60 -17.56
N ARG A 110 16.77 11.62 -16.80
CA ARG A 110 17.07 11.48 -15.37
C ARG A 110 18.56 11.21 -15.13
N ILE A 111 19.17 10.35 -15.93
CA ILE A 111 20.61 10.06 -15.84
C ILE A 111 21.44 11.32 -16.15
N ARG A 112 21.09 12.06 -17.21
CA ARG A 112 21.76 13.32 -17.55
C ARG A 112 21.65 14.38 -16.45
N ALA A 113 20.47 14.51 -15.83
CA ALA A 113 20.26 15.45 -14.73
C ALA A 113 21.08 15.06 -13.49
N GLU A 114 21.16 13.77 -13.14
CA GLU A 114 21.99 13.29 -12.03
C GLU A 114 23.50 13.49 -12.30
N LEU A 115 23.97 13.25 -13.53
CA LEU A 115 25.36 13.52 -13.91
C LEU A 115 25.72 15.00 -13.78
N ASN A 116 24.82 15.90 -14.19
CA ASN A 116 25.04 17.34 -14.07
C ASN A 116 25.02 17.82 -12.61
N ASN A 117 24.19 17.22 -11.76
CA ASN A 117 24.21 17.52 -10.32
C ASN A 117 25.52 17.06 -9.66
N LYS A 118 26.07 15.92 -10.10
CA LYS A 118 27.33 15.39 -9.56
C LYS A 118 28.53 16.29 -9.91
N SER A 119 28.54 16.90 -11.10
CA SER A 119 29.58 17.85 -11.51
C SER A 119 29.49 19.23 -10.85
N ILE A 120 28.38 19.55 -10.17
CA ILE A 120 28.20 20.82 -9.43
C ILE A 120 28.58 20.65 -7.94
N SER A 121 28.64 19.40 -7.46
CA SER A 121 29.03 19.05 -6.09
C SER A 121 30.50 18.67 -5.90
N GLU A 122 31.27 18.62 -6.99
CA GLU A 122 32.75 18.53 -7.02
C GLU A 122 33.34 19.89 -7.37
#